data_AF-A0A9X0CKQ5-F1
#
_entry.id   AF-A0A9X0CKQ5-F1
#
_cell.length_a   1.000
_cell.length_b   1.000
_cell.length_c   1.000
_cell.angle_alpha   90.00
_cell.angle_beta   90.00
_cell.angle_gamma   90.00
#
_symmetry.space_group_name_H-M   'P 1'
#
loop_
_entity.id
_entity.type
_entity.pdbx_description
1 polymer ?
#
loop_
_entity_poly.entity_id
_entity_poly.type
_entity_poly.pdbx_seq_one_letter_code
_entity_poly.pdbx_strand_id
1 'polypeptide(L)'
;MVMFVLYEHASGYAVFKVIAQEEIGVLLPEVQESVADLARFGKLVKLAAFSPFKSGTNALDNINCISEGILHDDLKTFLEANIPTGKKKSKVLLGVADPKLGAAIQETADIQCESGGLVLEVLRGVRFHFEKMIKGLTGPMAAKAQLGLGHSYSRAKVKFNVHRVDNMIIQSISLLDQLDKDINTFSMRIREWYSYHFPELVKIVS
;
A
#
# COMPACT_ATOMS: atom_id res chain seq x y z
N MET A 1 -30.81 1.41 10.92
CA MET A 1 -30.00 0.61 9.98
C MET A 1 -28.58 0.67 10.50
N VAL A 2 -27.78 -0.40 10.44
CA VAL A 2 -26.37 -0.30 10.87
C VAL A 2 -25.52 -0.19 9.64
N MET A 3 -24.78 0.91 9.52
CA MET A 3 -23.90 1.17 8.39
C MET A 3 -22.46 0.81 8.75
N PHE A 4 -21.86 -0.06 7.94
CA PHE A 4 -20.43 -0.31 7.92
C PHE A 4 -19.84 0.32 6.66
N VAL A 5 -18.56 0.67 6.71
CA VAL A 5 -17.83 1.24 5.58
C VAL A 5 -16.56 0.42 5.36
N LEU A 6 -16.37 -0.07 4.14
CA LEU A 6 -15.17 -0.80 3.73
C LEU A 6 -14.12 0.21 3.26
N TYR A 7 -12.95 0.18 3.89
CA TYR A 7 -11.79 0.96 3.46
C TYR A 7 -10.64 0.03 3.06
N GLU A 8 -10.17 0.23 1.84
CA GLU A 8 -9.10 -0.56 1.24
C GLU A 8 -7.80 0.25 1.33
N HIS A 9 -6.77 -0.36 1.91
CA HIS A 9 -5.46 0.28 2.07
C HIS A 9 -4.35 -0.65 1.56
N ALA A 10 -3.19 -0.07 1.23
CA ALA A 10 -2.00 -0.83 0.83
C ALA A 10 -1.52 -1.84 1.89
N SER A 11 -1.92 -1.64 3.15
CA SER A 11 -1.58 -2.52 4.28
C SER A 11 -2.61 -3.61 4.54
N GLY A 12 -3.81 -3.53 3.94
CA GLY A 12 -4.91 -4.47 4.17
C GLY A 12 -6.29 -3.83 4.12
N TYR A 13 -7.30 -4.62 4.44
CA TYR A 13 -8.70 -4.20 4.48
C TYR A 13 -9.13 -3.79 5.89
N ALA A 14 -9.91 -2.72 5.98
CA ALA A 14 -10.51 -2.27 7.22
C ALA A 14 -12.02 -2.11 7.06
N VAL A 15 -12.78 -2.57 8.05
CA VAL A 15 -14.20 -2.26 8.18
C VAL A 15 -14.38 -1.32 9.35
N PHE A 16 -15.06 -0.21 9.10
CA PHE A 16 -15.44 0.75 10.12
C PHE A 16 -16.96 0.72 10.32
N LYS A 17 -17.40 0.84 11.58
CA LYS A 17 -18.80 1.00 11.94
C LYS A 17 -19.10 2.49 12.11
N VAL A 18 -20.11 2.98 11.39
CA VAL A 18 -20.61 4.35 11.53
C VAL A 18 -21.64 4.37 12.66
N ILE A 19 -21.46 5.25 13.64
CA ILE A 19 -22.27 5.33 14.86
C ILE A 19 -23.37 6.39 14.75
N ALA A 20 -23.11 7.48 14.03
CA ALA A 20 -24.06 8.57 13.88
C ALA A 20 -24.46 8.72 12.39
N GLN A 21 -25.75 8.52 12.11
CA GLN A 21 -26.37 8.87 10.83
C GLN A 21 -27.08 10.22 11.00
N GLU A 22 -26.33 11.32 10.98
CA GLU A 22 -26.94 12.63 10.70
C GLU A 22 -26.78 12.90 9.20
N GLU A 23 -27.66 12.30 8.40
CA GLU A 23 -27.67 12.39 6.93
C GLU A 23 -27.81 13.84 6.41
N ILE A 24 -28.21 14.79 7.27
CA ILE A 24 -28.55 16.16 6.90
C ILE A 24 -27.40 17.16 7.17
N GLY A 25 -26.44 16.81 8.04
CA GLY A 25 -25.40 17.74 8.49
C GLY A 25 -24.06 17.66 7.74
N VAL A 26 -23.78 16.59 6.99
CA VAL A 26 -22.42 16.29 6.47
C VAL A 26 -21.89 17.31 5.46
N LEU A 27 -22.77 18.05 4.80
CA LEU A 27 -22.41 19.11 3.85
C LEU A 27 -22.23 20.49 4.50
N LEU A 28 -22.51 20.61 5.80
CA LEU A 28 -22.26 21.86 6.52
C LEU A 28 -20.74 22.03 6.72
N PRO A 29 -20.18 23.22 6.47
CA PRO A 29 -18.74 23.47 6.62
C PRO A 29 -18.24 23.18 8.05
N GLU A 30 -19.08 23.43 9.06
CA GLU A 30 -18.79 23.12 10.46
C GLU A 30 -18.60 21.61 10.71
N VAL A 31 -19.35 20.76 9.99
CA VAL A 31 -19.23 19.30 10.09
C VAL A 31 -18.00 18.82 9.34
N GLN A 32 -17.65 19.44 8.21
CA GLN A 32 -16.41 19.15 7.49
C GLN A 32 -15.17 19.51 8.32
N GLU A 33 -15.18 20.63 9.04
CA GLU A 33 -14.12 20.98 9.99
C GLU A 33 -14.03 19.97 11.14
N SER A 34 -15.17 19.43 11.59
CA SER A 34 -15.19 18.42 12.64
C SER A 34 -14.52 17.10 12.23
N VAL A 35 -14.46 16.79 10.93
CA VAL A 35 -13.74 15.62 10.39
C VAL A 35 -12.22 15.80 10.51
N ALA A 36 -11.70 17.03 10.52
CA ALA A 36 -10.26 17.26 10.68
C ALA A 36 -9.76 16.90 12.09
N ASP A 37 -10.63 16.93 13.10
CA ASP A 37 -10.31 16.55 14.48
C ASP A 37 -10.54 15.05 14.70
N LEU A 38 -9.46 14.31 14.99
CA LEU A 38 -9.49 12.87 15.25
C LEU A 38 -10.43 12.51 16.42
N ALA A 39 -10.49 13.32 17.47
CA ALA A 39 -11.28 13.01 18.65
C ALA A 39 -12.79 13.12 18.37
N ARG A 40 -13.17 14.04 17.48
CA ARG A 40 -14.55 14.18 17.00
C ARG A 40 -14.88 13.09 15.99
N PHE A 41 -14.00 12.88 15.00
CA PHE A 41 -14.18 11.86 13.98
C PHE A 41 -14.27 10.44 14.56
N GLY A 42 -13.44 10.09 15.54
CA GLY A 42 -13.46 8.78 16.21
C GLY A 42 -14.71 8.50 17.05
N LYS A 43 -15.53 9.52 17.35
CA LYS A 43 -16.87 9.32 17.94
C LYS A 43 -17.90 8.92 16.88
N LEU A 44 -17.73 9.41 15.65
CA LEU A 44 -18.62 9.13 14.51
C LEU A 44 -18.33 7.76 13.89
N VAL A 45 -17.04 7.41 13.80
CA VAL A 45 -16.58 6.21 13.10
C VAL A 45 -15.65 5.42 14.01
N LYS A 46 -15.96 4.13 14.24
CA LYS A 46 -15.10 3.23 15.01
C LYS A 46 -14.62 2.06 14.16
N LEU A 47 -13.35 1.72 14.30
CA LEU A 47 -12.79 0.52 13.67
C LEU A 47 -13.52 -0.72 14.22
N ALA A 48 -14.13 -1.50 13.32
CA ALA A 48 -14.76 -2.77 13.67
C ALA A 48 -13.74 -3.92 13.53
N ALA A 49 -13.04 -3.95 12.39
CA ALA A 49 -12.06 -4.98 12.09
C ALA A 49 -10.99 -4.47 11.12
N PHE A 50 -9.79 -5.02 11.23
CA PHE A 50 -8.69 -4.79 10.31
C PHE A 50 -8.01 -6.11 9.98
N SER A 51 -7.82 -6.39 8.70
CA SER A 51 -7.13 -7.57 8.18
C SER A 51 -5.93 -7.15 7.36
N PRO A 52 -4.70 -7.26 7.92
CA PRO A 52 -3.48 -6.94 7.18
C PRO A 52 -3.21 -7.96 6.07
N PHE A 53 -2.58 -7.53 4.97
CA PHE A 53 -2.12 -8.46 3.94
C PHE A 53 -0.96 -9.32 4.45
N LYS A 54 -0.97 -10.60 4.05
CA LYS A 54 0.02 -11.61 4.48
C LYS A 54 1.41 -11.34 3.89
N SER A 55 1.47 -10.88 2.64
CA SER A 55 2.71 -10.64 1.90
C SER A 55 2.52 -9.56 0.84
N GLY A 56 3.62 -9.06 0.27
CA GLY A 56 3.57 -8.11 -0.85
C GLY A 56 2.96 -8.70 -2.13
N THR A 57 3.11 -10.01 -2.35
CA THR A 57 2.44 -10.71 -3.47
C THR A 57 0.94 -10.76 -3.25
N ASN A 58 0.49 -11.11 -2.05
CA ASN A 58 -0.93 -11.12 -1.71
C ASN A 58 -1.54 -9.71 -1.85
N ALA A 59 -0.83 -8.67 -1.38
CA ALA A 59 -1.27 -7.29 -1.56
C ALA A 59 -1.40 -6.90 -3.05
N LEU A 60 -0.49 -7.37 -3.91
CA LEU A 60 -0.52 -7.14 -5.35
C LEU A 60 -1.71 -7.84 -6.02
N ASP A 61 -2.00 -9.08 -5.63
CA ASP A 61 -3.13 -9.83 -6.16
C ASP A 61 -4.46 -9.16 -5.78
N ASN A 62 -4.60 -8.75 -4.50
CA ASN A 62 -5.79 -8.04 -4.03
C ASN A 62 -5.99 -6.69 -4.76
N ILE A 63 -4.96 -5.86 -4.94
CA ILE A 63 -5.13 -4.58 -5.64
C ILE A 63 -5.48 -4.77 -7.12
N ASN A 64 -4.99 -5.83 -7.78
CA ASN A 64 -5.38 -6.15 -9.15
C ASN A 64 -6.88 -6.47 -9.22
N CYS A 65 -7.39 -7.33 -8.32
CA CYS A 65 -8.81 -7.65 -8.24
C CYS A 65 -9.67 -6.41 -7.94
N ILE A 66 -9.29 -5.60 -6.94
CA ILE A 66 -9.98 -4.34 -6.61
C ILE A 66 -10.02 -3.41 -7.83
N SER A 67 -8.90 -3.25 -8.54
CA SER A 67 -8.81 -2.35 -9.70
C SER A 67 -9.74 -2.73 -10.86
N GLU A 68 -10.11 -4.00 -10.94
CA GLU A 68 -11.02 -4.56 -11.94
C GLU A 68 -12.46 -4.71 -11.41
N GLY A 69 -12.70 -4.38 -10.12
CA GLY A 69 -14.00 -4.50 -9.46
C GLY A 69 -14.38 -5.95 -9.11
N ILE A 70 -13.39 -6.84 -9.01
CA ILE A 70 -13.58 -8.26 -8.71
C ILE A 70 -13.38 -8.49 -7.21
N LEU A 71 -14.28 -9.26 -6.59
CA LEU A 71 -14.14 -9.64 -5.19
C LEU A 71 -13.07 -10.72 -5.03
N HIS A 72 -11.99 -10.40 -4.33
CA HIS A 72 -10.95 -11.37 -3.96
C HIS A 72 -11.39 -12.24 -2.76
N ASP A 73 -10.93 -13.49 -2.70
CA ASP A 73 -11.32 -14.46 -1.66
C ASP A 73 -10.95 -14.01 -0.23
N ASP A 74 -9.82 -13.32 -0.06
CA ASP A 74 -9.42 -12.76 1.23
C ASP A 74 -10.43 -11.67 1.68
N LEU A 75 -10.92 -10.84 0.76
CA LEU A 75 -11.93 -9.82 1.05
C LEU A 75 -13.28 -10.47 1.38
N LYS A 76 -13.68 -11.49 0.63
CA LYS A 76 -14.91 -12.27 0.92
C LYS A 76 -14.88 -12.85 2.34
N THR A 77 -13.82 -13.58 2.67
CA THR A 77 -13.63 -14.20 3.99
C THR A 77 -13.64 -13.14 5.10
N PHE A 78 -13.03 -11.98 4.85
CA PHE A 78 -12.99 -10.87 5.79
C PHE A 78 -14.38 -10.25 6.03
N LEU A 79 -15.19 -10.05 4.97
CA LEU A 79 -16.54 -9.50 5.10
C LEU A 79 -17.47 -10.46 5.84
N GLU A 80 -17.45 -11.75 5.49
CA GLU A 80 -18.27 -12.78 6.14
C GLU A 80 -17.97 -12.92 7.64
N ALA A 81 -16.70 -12.76 8.03
CA ALA A 81 -16.29 -12.86 9.44
C ALA A 81 -16.71 -11.64 10.29
N ASN A 82 -16.85 -10.46 9.69
CA ASN A 82 -16.98 -9.19 10.41
C ASN A 82 -18.33 -8.49 10.23
N ILE A 83 -19.10 -8.83 9.20
CA ILE A 83 -20.41 -8.25 8.92
C ILE A 83 -21.48 -9.26 9.36
N PRO A 84 -22.37 -8.90 10.31
CA PRO A 84 -23.40 -9.82 10.77
C PRO A 84 -24.49 -10.02 9.71
N THR A 85 -24.41 -11.10 8.95
CA THR A 85 -25.45 -11.54 8.01
C THR A 85 -26.44 -12.46 8.73
N GLY A 86 -27.70 -12.02 8.88
CA GLY A 86 -28.72 -12.86 9.52
C GLY A 86 -30.13 -12.28 9.47
N LYS A 87 -31.10 -13.13 9.08
CA LYS A 87 -32.54 -12.81 8.88
C LYS A 87 -33.29 -12.20 10.08
N LYS A 88 -32.67 -12.10 11.27
CA LYS A 88 -33.26 -11.57 12.51
C LYS A 88 -32.51 -10.39 13.13
N LYS A 89 -31.46 -9.87 12.50
CA LYS A 89 -30.70 -8.71 12.99
C LYS A 89 -30.69 -7.61 11.93
N SER A 90 -31.02 -6.39 12.35
CA SER A 90 -31.03 -5.10 11.63
C SER A 90 -30.48 -5.11 10.20
N LYS A 91 -31.24 -4.60 9.22
CA LYS A 91 -30.74 -4.29 7.86
C LYS A 91 -29.34 -3.65 7.96
N VAL A 92 -28.34 -4.37 7.49
CA VAL A 92 -26.93 -3.94 7.48
C VAL A 92 -26.63 -3.39 6.09
N LEU A 93 -26.01 -2.22 6.05
CA LEU A 93 -25.61 -1.56 4.81
C LEU A 93 -24.09 -1.42 4.79
N LEU A 94 -23.46 -1.77 3.68
CA LEU A 94 -22.02 -1.64 3.48
C LEU A 94 -21.71 -0.50 2.51
N GLY A 95 -21.11 0.57 3.01
CA GLY A 95 -20.56 1.65 2.21
C GLY A 95 -19.28 1.21 1.50
N VAL A 96 -19.27 1.29 0.17
CA VAL A 96 -18.12 0.95 -0.69
C VAL A 96 -17.77 2.15 -1.56
N ALA A 97 -16.48 2.32 -1.87
CA ALA A 97 -16.00 3.43 -2.70
C ALA A 97 -16.37 3.26 -4.19
N ASP A 98 -16.23 2.04 -4.72
CA ASP A 98 -16.53 1.72 -6.12
C ASP A 98 -17.87 0.96 -6.23
N PRO A 99 -18.85 1.46 -7.01
CA PRO A 99 -20.11 0.76 -7.24
C PRO A 99 -19.94 -0.61 -7.90
N LYS A 100 -18.91 -0.81 -8.74
CA LYS A 100 -18.67 -2.12 -9.40
C LYS A 100 -18.31 -3.19 -8.37
N LEU A 101 -17.42 -2.86 -7.45
CA LEU A 101 -17.07 -3.72 -6.33
C LEU A 101 -18.29 -3.97 -5.42
N GLY A 102 -19.10 -2.94 -5.18
CA GLY A 102 -20.36 -3.08 -4.45
C GLY A 102 -21.31 -4.09 -5.09
N ALA A 103 -21.46 -4.08 -6.41
CA ALA A 103 -22.25 -5.07 -7.13
C ALA A 103 -21.69 -6.49 -6.98
N ALA A 104 -20.36 -6.65 -7.11
CA ALA A 104 -19.70 -7.95 -6.93
C ALA A 104 -19.87 -8.50 -5.51
N ILE A 105 -19.76 -7.65 -4.48
CA ILE A 105 -19.99 -8.03 -3.07
C ILE A 105 -21.45 -8.44 -2.87
N GLN A 106 -22.39 -7.70 -3.44
CA GLN A 106 -23.81 -8.00 -3.26
C GLN A 106 -24.21 -9.32 -3.92
N GLU A 107 -23.64 -9.64 -5.08
CA GLU A 107 -23.87 -10.92 -5.77
C GLU A 107 -23.28 -12.11 -5.01
N THR A 108 -22.10 -11.97 -4.41
CA THR A 108 -21.34 -13.09 -3.87
C THR A 108 -21.48 -13.30 -2.35
N ALA A 109 -21.71 -12.23 -1.59
CA ALA A 109 -21.76 -12.24 -0.12
C ALA A 109 -23.14 -11.89 0.45
N ASP A 110 -24.13 -11.57 -0.41
CA ASP A 110 -25.52 -11.22 -0.03
C ASP A 110 -25.59 -10.04 0.97
N ILE A 111 -24.68 -9.07 0.82
CA ILE A 111 -24.64 -7.84 1.62
C ILE A 111 -25.14 -6.68 0.76
N GLN A 112 -26.06 -5.88 1.30
CA GLN A 112 -26.51 -4.66 0.62
C GLN A 112 -25.40 -3.60 0.63
N CYS A 113 -24.96 -3.20 -0.56
CA CYS A 113 -23.93 -2.20 -0.74
C CYS A 113 -24.50 -0.85 -1.16
N GLU A 114 -23.91 0.23 -0.67
CA GLU A 114 -24.22 1.60 -1.08
C GLU A 114 -22.92 2.35 -1.45
N SER A 115 -22.97 3.11 -2.54
CA SER A 115 -21.90 4.00 -2.96
C SER A 115 -22.48 5.41 -3.16
N GLY A 116 -22.76 6.09 -2.05
CA GLY A 116 -23.33 7.45 -2.03
C GLY A 116 -22.31 8.52 -1.65
N GLY A 117 -22.67 9.80 -1.82
CA GLY A 117 -21.83 10.93 -1.41
C GLY A 117 -21.46 10.91 0.08
N LEU A 118 -22.39 10.47 0.93
CA LEU A 118 -22.16 10.28 2.37
C LEU A 118 -21.05 9.26 2.65
N VAL A 119 -21.07 8.12 1.93
CA VAL A 119 -20.05 7.07 2.04
C VAL A 119 -18.67 7.62 1.70
N LEU A 120 -18.59 8.41 0.63
CA LEU A 120 -17.33 9.01 0.18
C LEU A 120 -16.76 10.02 1.19
N GLU A 121 -17.60 10.83 1.83
CA GLU A 121 -17.14 11.76 2.88
C GLU A 121 -16.64 11.02 4.13
N VAL A 122 -17.34 9.95 4.54
CA VAL A 122 -16.87 9.09 5.62
C VAL A 122 -15.53 8.44 5.25
N LEU A 123 -15.40 7.90 4.04
CA LEU A 123 -14.15 7.31 3.54
C LEU A 123 -13.01 8.34 3.46
N ARG A 124 -13.33 9.59 3.13
CA ARG A 124 -12.36 10.69 3.10
C ARG A 124 -11.83 11.01 4.50
N GLY A 125 -12.71 11.08 5.51
CA GLY A 125 -12.30 11.22 6.90
C GLY A 125 -11.48 10.02 7.38
N VAL A 126 -11.89 8.80 7.00
CA VAL A 126 -11.14 7.57 7.29
C VAL A 126 -9.73 7.65 6.69
N ARG A 127 -9.60 8.05 5.43
CA ARG A 127 -8.31 8.22 4.74
C ARG A 127 -7.40 9.22 5.45
N PHE A 128 -7.94 10.35 5.89
CA PHE A 128 -7.17 11.40 6.56
C PHE A 128 -6.61 10.95 7.92
N HIS A 129 -7.34 10.12 8.66
CA HIS A 129 -6.96 9.66 10.00
C HIS A 129 -6.50 8.21 10.08
N PHE A 130 -6.40 7.51 8.95
CA PHE A 130 -6.25 6.04 8.88
C PHE A 130 -5.09 5.52 9.75
N GLU A 131 -3.93 6.15 9.63
CA GLU A 131 -2.71 5.80 10.37
C GLU A 131 -2.90 5.85 11.89
N LYS A 132 -3.75 6.75 12.38
CA LYS A 132 -4.01 6.93 13.82
C LYS A 132 -5.13 6.03 14.33
N MET A 133 -6.00 5.53 13.45
CA MET A 133 -7.13 4.67 13.81
C MET A 133 -6.76 3.18 13.89
N ILE A 134 -5.66 2.76 13.26
CA ILE A 134 -5.16 1.39 13.34
C ILE A 134 -4.04 1.31 14.38
N LYS A 135 -4.22 0.44 15.37
CA LYS A 135 -3.19 0.17 16.37
C LYS A 135 -1.98 -0.48 15.72
N GLY A 136 -0.80 0.11 15.90
CA GLY A 136 0.46 -0.43 15.38
C GLY A 136 0.79 -0.05 13.93
N LEU A 137 -0.10 0.68 13.23
CA LEU A 137 0.24 1.28 11.95
C LEU A 137 0.84 2.67 12.22
N THR A 138 2.09 2.88 11.81
CA THR A 138 2.72 4.20 11.86
C THR A 138 2.68 4.83 10.46
N GLY A 139 2.70 6.17 10.38
CA GLY A 139 2.74 6.87 9.09
C GLY A 139 3.89 6.44 8.17
N PRO A 140 5.13 6.31 8.68
CA PRO A 140 6.24 5.80 7.86
C PRO A 140 5.99 4.37 7.33
N MET A 141 5.35 3.50 8.12
CA MET A 141 5.01 2.14 7.68
C MET A 141 3.92 2.15 6.61
N ALA A 142 2.88 2.98 6.78
CA ALA A 142 1.83 3.15 5.78
C ALA A 142 2.40 3.66 4.45
N ALA A 143 3.23 4.71 4.49
CA ALA A 143 3.89 5.26 3.32
C ALA A 143 4.80 4.25 2.61
N LYS A 144 5.57 3.46 3.37
CA LYS A 144 6.44 2.41 2.79
C LYS A 144 5.64 1.29 2.13
N ALA A 145 4.51 0.89 2.72
CA ALA A 145 3.61 -0.09 2.14
C ALA A 145 2.99 0.44 0.83
N GLN A 146 2.52 1.69 0.82
CA GLN A 146 1.99 2.36 -0.38
C GLN A 146 3.04 2.45 -1.49
N LEU A 147 4.27 2.85 -1.16
CA LEU A 147 5.37 2.94 -2.13
C LEU A 147 5.69 1.58 -2.75
N GLY A 148 5.84 0.54 -1.92
CA GLY A 148 6.13 -0.81 -2.36
C GLY A 148 5.03 -1.39 -3.25
N LEU A 149 3.77 -1.22 -2.85
CA LEU A 149 2.62 -1.69 -3.62
C LEU A 149 2.45 -0.91 -4.92
N GLY A 150 2.57 0.41 -4.90
CA GLY A 150 2.48 1.25 -6.09
C GLY A 150 3.54 0.91 -7.13
N HIS A 151 4.79 0.70 -6.70
CA HIS A 151 5.86 0.23 -7.59
C HIS A 151 5.58 -1.17 -8.16
N SER A 152 5.04 -2.08 -7.35
CA SER A 152 4.77 -3.46 -7.76
C SER A 152 3.59 -3.51 -8.74
N TYR A 153 2.50 -2.79 -8.45
CA TYR A 153 1.34 -2.67 -9.32
C TYR A 153 1.69 -2.03 -10.66
N SER A 154 2.42 -0.91 -10.66
CA SER A 154 2.83 -0.22 -11.89
C SER A 154 3.74 -1.09 -12.74
N ARG A 155 4.72 -1.78 -12.13
CA ARG A 155 5.62 -2.70 -12.83
C ARG A 155 4.89 -3.90 -13.41
N ALA A 156 3.92 -4.47 -12.69
CA ALA A 156 3.09 -5.55 -13.18
C ALA A 156 2.24 -5.11 -14.38
N LYS A 157 1.61 -3.93 -14.29
CA LYS A 157 0.74 -3.40 -15.36
C LYS A 157 1.49 -3.12 -16.66
N VAL A 158 2.69 -2.55 -16.57
CA VAL A 158 3.54 -2.27 -17.75
C VAL A 158 4.38 -3.47 -18.21
N LYS A 159 4.21 -4.64 -17.56
CA LYS A 159 5.01 -5.85 -17.81
C LYS A 159 6.52 -5.55 -17.81
N PHE A 160 6.97 -4.83 -16.78
CA PHE A 160 8.36 -4.40 -16.64
C PHE A 160 9.29 -5.62 -16.66
N ASN A 161 10.19 -5.66 -17.63
CA ASN A 161 11.13 -6.75 -17.80
C ASN A 161 12.51 -6.33 -17.29
N VAL A 162 12.98 -6.96 -16.22
CA VAL A 162 14.30 -6.70 -15.62
C VAL A 162 15.43 -6.99 -16.61
N HIS A 163 15.25 -7.94 -17.55
CA HIS A 163 16.24 -8.25 -18.58
C HIS A 163 16.35 -7.17 -19.67
N ARG A 164 15.45 -6.19 -19.70
CA ARG A 164 15.53 -5.02 -20.60
C ARG A 164 16.09 -3.79 -19.90
N VAL A 165 16.73 -3.96 -18.74
CA VAL A 165 17.26 -2.86 -17.93
C VAL A 165 18.76 -2.72 -18.19
N ASP A 166 19.12 -1.68 -18.94
CA ASP A 166 20.51 -1.40 -19.31
C ASP A 166 21.37 -0.83 -18.15
N ASN A 167 20.74 -0.55 -17.02
CA ASN A 167 21.43 0.01 -15.85
C ASN A 167 22.57 -0.88 -15.35
N MET A 168 22.42 -2.21 -15.43
CA MET A 168 23.50 -3.12 -15.02
C MET A 168 24.72 -3.00 -15.94
N ILE A 169 24.49 -2.83 -17.25
CA ILE A 169 25.56 -2.66 -18.23
C ILE A 169 26.31 -1.33 -17.99
N ILE A 170 25.56 -0.24 -17.79
CA ILE A 170 26.14 1.08 -17.50
C ILE A 170 27.01 1.02 -16.22
N GLN A 171 26.49 0.39 -15.16
CA GLN A 171 27.22 0.23 -13.90
C GLN A 171 28.46 -0.66 -14.07
N SER A 172 28.36 -1.76 -14.83
CA SER A 172 29.50 -2.64 -15.10
C SER A 172 30.62 -1.97 -15.89
N ILE A 173 30.29 -1.15 -16.90
CA ILE A 173 31.30 -0.40 -17.66
C ILE A 173 31.99 0.63 -16.76
N SER A 174 31.21 1.39 -16.00
CA SER A 174 31.74 2.37 -15.04
C SER A 174 32.67 1.71 -14.00
N LEU A 175 32.28 0.53 -13.51
CA LEU A 175 33.09 -0.24 -12.58
C LEU A 175 34.40 -0.72 -13.22
N LEU A 176 34.36 -1.20 -14.47
CA LEU A 176 35.55 -1.62 -15.21
C LEU A 176 36.54 -0.48 -15.39
N ASP A 177 36.07 0.69 -15.83
CA ASP A 177 36.91 1.87 -16.02
C ASP A 177 37.56 2.35 -14.71
N GLN A 178 36.83 2.23 -13.59
CA GLN A 178 37.36 2.56 -12.27
C GLN A 178 38.43 1.54 -11.82
N LEU A 179 38.16 0.25 -12.00
CA LEU A 179 39.11 -0.81 -11.66
C LEU A 179 40.40 -0.70 -12.46
N ASP A 180 40.34 -0.38 -13.75
CA ASP A 180 41.55 -0.22 -14.58
C ASP A 180 42.44 0.94 -14.06
N LYS A 181 41.83 2.05 -13.65
CA LYS A 181 42.57 3.19 -13.05
C LYS A 181 43.18 2.82 -11.70
N ASP A 182 42.43 2.11 -10.87
CA ASP A 182 42.86 1.71 -9.54
C ASP A 182 43.97 0.67 -9.61
N ILE A 183 43.83 -0.35 -10.48
CA ILE A 183 44.86 -1.37 -10.73
C ILE A 183 46.15 -0.71 -11.21
N ASN A 184 46.08 0.24 -12.14
CA ASN A 184 47.27 0.93 -12.63
C ASN A 184 47.94 1.74 -11.51
N THR A 185 47.17 2.49 -10.74
CA THR A 185 47.68 3.31 -9.63
C THR A 185 48.32 2.44 -8.55
N PHE A 186 47.67 1.35 -8.16
CA PHE A 186 48.20 0.41 -7.17
C PHE A 186 49.41 -0.35 -7.70
N SER A 187 49.42 -0.75 -8.98
CA SER A 187 50.56 -1.41 -9.60
C SER A 187 51.79 -0.50 -9.62
N MET A 188 51.63 0.78 -9.99
CA MET A 188 52.71 1.77 -9.89
C MET A 188 53.21 1.89 -8.45
N ARG A 189 52.30 1.99 -7.47
CA ARG A 189 52.67 2.14 -6.06
C ARG A 189 53.41 0.93 -5.49
N ILE A 190 52.97 -0.28 -5.85
CA ILE A 190 53.62 -1.53 -5.44
C ILE A 190 55.03 -1.63 -6.07
N ARG A 191 55.17 -1.27 -7.36
CA ARG A 191 56.46 -1.25 -8.03
C ARG A 191 57.41 -0.26 -7.36
N GLU A 192 56.95 0.94 -7.00
CA GLU A 192 57.76 1.91 -6.24
C GLU A 192 58.23 1.32 -4.90
N TRP A 193 57.31 0.78 -4.10
CA TRP A 193 57.63 0.24 -2.77
C TRP A 193 58.60 -0.93 -2.82
N TYR A 194 58.41 -1.86 -3.75
CA TYR A 194 59.29 -3.02 -3.86
C TYR A 194 60.67 -2.67 -4.45
N SER A 195 60.75 -1.67 -5.32
CA SER A 195 62.01 -1.20 -5.90
C SER A 195 62.98 -0.64 -4.87
N TYR A 196 62.50 -0.17 -3.71
CA TYR A 196 63.37 0.19 -2.59
C TYR A 196 64.21 -0.99 -2.08
N HIS A 197 63.70 -2.22 -2.21
CA HIS A 197 64.40 -3.43 -1.79
C HIS A 197 65.13 -4.12 -2.94
N PHE A 198 64.51 -4.22 -4.13
CA PHE A 198 65.10 -4.88 -5.29
C PHE A 198 64.86 -4.06 -6.59
N PRO A 199 65.71 -3.06 -6.86
CA PRO A 199 65.47 -2.07 -7.93
C PRO A 199 65.63 -2.63 -9.35
N GLU A 200 66.36 -3.73 -9.52
CA GLU A 200 66.58 -4.35 -10.82
C GLU A 200 65.30 -5.00 -11.38
N LEU A 201 64.37 -5.40 -10.51
CA LEU A 201 63.13 -6.08 -10.91
C LEU A 201 62.25 -5.23 -11.83
N VAL A 202 62.18 -3.92 -11.60
CA VAL A 202 61.38 -3.01 -12.45
C VAL A 202 61.94 -2.91 -13.87
N LYS A 203 63.23 -3.15 -14.06
CA LYS A 203 63.85 -3.16 -15.41
C LYS A 203 63.64 -4.48 -16.14
N ILE A 204 63.46 -5.57 -15.40
CA ILE A 204 63.35 -6.94 -15.96
C ILE A 204 61.89 -7.31 -16.22
N VAL A 205 60.96 -6.88 -15.35
CA VAL A 205 59.53 -7.21 -15.43
C VAL A 205 58.72 -5.95 -15.74
N SER A 206 58.00 -5.99 -16.88
CA SER A 206 57.17 -4.91 -17.42
C SER A 206 55.86 -4.71 -16.65
#